data_AF-A0A810NUV5-F1
#
_entry.id   AF-A0A810NUV5-F1
#
_cell.length_a   1.000
_cell.length_b   1.000
_cell.length_c   1.000
_cell.angle_alpha   90.00
_cell.angle_beta   90.00
_cell.angle_gamma   90.00
#
_symmetry.space_group_name_H-M   'P 1'
#
loop_
_entity.id
_entity.type
_entity.pdbx_description
1 polymer ?
#
loop_
_entity_poly.entity_id
_entity_poly.type
_entity_poly.pdbx_seq_one_letter_code
_entity_poly.pdbx_strand_id
1 'polypeptide(L)' 'MFLGGLGNVEGTLTAEPTVVNGNPALLVRLNGEVDGVLAIRAEHTGITGLYYVRNPEKLTRVADRVPLTRR' A
#
# COMPACT_ATOMS: atom_id res chain seq x y z
N MET A 1 -11.16 -3.10 11.63
CA MET A 1 -10.10 -3.63 12.53
C MET A 1 -8.79 -3.73 11.74
N PHE A 2 -8.14 -2.60 11.45
CA PHE A 2 -6.85 -2.56 10.72
C PHE A 2 -5.67 -2.36 11.68
N LEU A 3 -5.86 -1.60 12.77
CA LEU A 3 -4.82 -1.34 13.76
C LEU A 3 -4.47 -2.55 14.64
N GLY A 4 -5.45 -3.42 14.94
CA GLY A 4 -5.24 -4.60 15.78
C GLY A 4 -4.40 -5.70 15.13
N GLY A 5 -4.30 -5.73 13.79
CA GLY A 5 -3.42 -6.67 13.08
C GLY A 5 -1.99 -6.14 12.93
N LEU A 6 -1.84 -4.82 12.75
CA LEU A 6 -0.54 -4.15 12.65
C LEU A 6 0.18 -4.06 14.01
N GLY A 7 -0.56 -3.94 15.11
CA GLY A 7 0.01 -3.86 16.47
C GLY A 7 0.51 -5.18 17.04
N ASN A 8 0.26 -6.32 16.38
CA ASN A 8 0.72 -7.65 16.80
C ASN A 8 1.91 -8.17 15.96
N VAL A 9 2.51 -7.30 15.14
CA VAL A 9 3.66 -7.66 14.31
C VAL A 9 4.93 -7.30 15.07
N GLU A 10 5.71 -8.31 15.48
CA GLU A 10 7.06 -8.07 16.00
C GLU A 10 7.96 -7.51 14.89
N GLY A 11 8.41 -6.26 15.05
CA GLY A 11 9.29 -5.60 14.09
C GLY A 11 8.98 -4.13 13.89
N THR A 12 9.79 -3.46 13.07
CA THR A 12 9.59 -2.06 12.72
C THR A 12 8.73 -1.95 11.47
N LEU A 13 7.53 -1.40 11.61
CA LEU A 13 6.68 -1.00 10.50
C LEU A 13 7.06 0.40 10.02
N THR A 14 7.43 0.52 8.74
CA THR A 14 7.60 1.82 8.08
C THR A 14 6.58 1.95 6.95
N ALA A 15 6.16 3.18 6.68
CA ALA A 15 5.23 3.47 5.60
C ALA A 15 5.72 4.71 4.83
N GLU A 16 5.77 4.59 3.50
CA GLU A 16 6.16 5.69 2.63
C GLU A 16 5.04 6.02 1.63
N PRO A 17 4.75 7.32 1.38
CA PRO A 17 3.77 7.71 0.36
C PRO A 17 4.16 7.23 -1.03
N THR A 18 3.19 6.68 -1.76
CA THR A 18 3.36 6.24 -3.14
C THR A 18 2.07 6.42 -3.94
N VAL A 19 2.13 6.10 -5.23
CA VAL A 19 0.98 6.08 -6.13
C VAL A 19 0.84 4.69 -6.70
N VAL A 20 -0.32 4.07 -6.52
CA VAL A 20 -0.66 2.76 -7.07
C VAL A 20 -1.88 2.89 -7.95
N ASN A 21 -1.77 2.46 -9.21
CA ASN A 21 -2.83 2.57 -10.21
C ASN A 21 -3.43 3.99 -10.31
N GLY A 22 -2.57 5.01 -10.21
CA GLY A 22 -2.96 6.43 -10.26
C GLY A 22 -3.60 6.98 -8.99
N ASN A 23 -3.75 6.17 -7.92
CA ASN A 23 -4.36 6.59 -6.66
C ASN A 23 -3.32 6.72 -5.54
N PRO A 24 -3.52 7.62 -4.55
CA PRO A 24 -2.66 7.71 -3.39
C PRO A 24 -2.61 6.39 -2.61
N ALA A 25 -1.43 6.02 -2.14
CA ALA A 25 -1.23 4.82 -1.35
C ALA A 25 -0.04 5.00 -0.39
N LEU A 26 0.09 4.07 0.56
CA LEU A 26 1.30 3.89 1.35
C LEU A 26 1.92 2.53 1.01
N LEU A 27 3.21 2.51 0.69
CA LEU A 27 3.99 1.27 0.66
C LEU A 27 4.40 0.96 2.11
N VAL A 28 4.01 -0.19 2.61
CA VAL A 28 4.26 -0.62 3.98
C VAL A 28 5.36 -1.65 3.98
N ARG A 29 6.37 -1.43 4.83
CA ARG A 29 7.48 -2.34 5.02
C ARG A 29 7.55 -2.82 6.45
N LEU A 30 7.84 -4.10 6.64
CA LEU A 30 8.17 -4.69 7.93
C LEU A 30 9.65 -5.06 7.91
N ASN A 31 10.43 -4.49 8.83
CA ASN A 31 11.88 -4.70 8.90
C ASN A 31 12.60 -4.45 7.55
N GLY A 32 12.09 -3.51 6.76
CA GLY A 32 12.64 -3.15 5.44
C GLY A 32 12.05 -3.92 4.24
N GLU A 33 11.43 -5.07 4.49
CA GLU A 33 10.79 -5.87 3.44
C GLU A 33 9.36 -5.40 3.16
N VAL A 34 8.90 -5.53 1.91
CA VAL A 34 7.54 -5.15 1.53
C VAL A 34 6.53 -6.08 2.22
N ASP A 35 5.75 -5.53 3.15
CA ASP A 35 4.66 -6.24 3.81
C ASP A 35 3.34 -6.11 3.04
N GLY A 36 3.13 -4.93 2.44
CA GLY A 36 1.91 -4.66 1.68
C GLY A 36 1.77 -3.23 1.20
N VAL A 37 0.62 -2.95 0.60
CA VAL A 37 0.23 -1.61 0.18
C VAL A 37 -1.10 -1.25 0.79
N LEU A 38 -1.16 -0.06 1.41
CA LEU A 38 -2.42 0.57 1.82
C LEU A 38 -2.88 1.52 0.71
N ALA A 39 -3.81 1.08 -0.13
CA ALA A 39 -4.41 1.92 -1.16
C ALA A 39 -5.50 2.80 -0.53
N ILE A 40 -5.49 4.08 -0.90
CA ILE A 40 -6.41 5.09 -0.39
C ILE A 40 -7.34 5.50 -1.53
N ARG A 41 -8.65 5.35 -1.30
CA ARG A 41 -9.66 5.94 -2.15
C ARG A 41 -10.11 7.25 -1.53
N ALA A 42 -9.78 8.36 -2.19
CA ALA A 42 -10.24 9.68 -1.82
C ALA A 42 -11.24 10.19 -2.86
N GLU A 43 -12.34 10.74 -2.38
CA GLU A 43 -13.35 11.45 -3.16
C GLU A 43 -13.38 12.92 -2.69
N HIS A 44 -14.25 13.73 -3.28
CA HIS A 44 -14.33 15.18 -3.03
C HIS A 44 -14.55 15.56 -1.55
N THR A 45 -15.22 14.68 -0.80
CA THR A 45 -15.56 14.90 0.62
C THR A 45 -14.57 14.23 1.59
N GLY A 46 -13.48 13.63 1.08
CA GLY A 46 -12.46 12.96 1.90
C GLY A 46 -12.22 11.50 1.52
N ILE A 47 -11.60 10.75 2.44
CA ILE A 47 -11.26 9.34 2.25
C ILE A 47 -12.52 8.48 2.39
N THR A 48 -12.85 7.72 1.34
CA THR A 48 -14.02 6.84 1.30
C THR A 48 -13.65 5.36 1.36
N GLY A 49 -12.36 5.02 1.20
CA GLY A 49 -11.90 3.65 1.28
C GLY A 49 -10.42 3.52 1.63
N LEU A 50 -10.10 2.49 2.40
CA LEU A 50 -8.75 2.06 2.73
C LEU A 50 -8.66 0.56 2.48
N TYR A 51 -7.75 0.15 1.59
CA TYR A 51 -7.58 -1.25 1.21
C TYR A 51 -6.15 -1.69 1.48
N TYR A 52 -5.96 -2.61 2.42
CA TYR A 52 -4.64 -3.17 2.71
C TYR A 52 -4.43 -4.48 1.93
N VAL A 53 -3.50 -4.46 0.98
CA VAL A 53 -3.17 -5.59 0.12
C VAL A 53 -1.88 -6.23 0.63
N ARG A 54 -1.98 -7.44 1.17
CA ARG A 54 -0.85 -8.28 1.63
C ARG A 54 -0.69 -9.59 0.85
N ASN A 55 -1.49 -9.82 -0.19
CA ASN A 55 -1.37 -11.05 -0.98
C ASN A 55 -0.02 -11.02 -1.73
N PRO A 56 0.92 -11.94 -1.47
CA PRO A 56 2.24 -11.94 -2.08
C PRO A 56 2.21 -11.91 -3.61
N GLU A 57 1.26 -12.63 -4.23
CA GLU A 57 1.12 -12.68 -5.69
C GLU A 57 0.84 -11.28 -6.29
N LYS A 58 0.11 -10.44 -5.54
CA LYS A 58 -0.21 -9.06 -5.95
C LYS A 58 0.90 -8.05 -5.66
N LEU A 59 1.89 -8.41 -4.84
CA LEU A 59 2.97 -7.52 -4.39
C LEU A 59 4.27 -7.67 -5.19
N THR A 60 4.42 -8.77 -5.94
CA THR A 60 5.63 -9.09 -6.71
C THR A 60 6.19 -7.95 -7.57
N ARG A 61 5.33 -7.05 -8.07
CA ARG A 61 5.73 -5.93 -8.94
C ARG A 61 5.47 -4.55 -8.34
N VAL A 62 5.05 -4.46 -7.09
CA VAL A 62 4.56 -3.19 -6.53
C VAL A 62 5.68 -2.18 -6.26
N ALA A 63 6.92 -2.66 -6.13
CA ALA A 63 8.11 -1.81 -6.03
C ALA A 63 8.58 -1.26 -7.39
N ASP A 64 8.13 -1.85 -8.50
CA ASP A 64 8.57 -1.49 -9.85
C ASP A 64 7.53 -0.60 -10.54
N ARG A 65 7.91 0.61 -10.92
CA ARG A 65 7.04 1.48 -11.72
C ARG A 65 6.95 0.95 -13.15
N VAL A 66 5.73 0.74 -13.64
CA VAL A 66 5.48 0.42 -15.06
C VAL A 66 5.09 1.70 -15.80
N PRO A 67 5.91 2.22 -16.73
CA PRO A 67 5.52 3.37 -17.54
C PRO A 67 4.40 2.98 -18.50
N LEU A 68 3.33 3.77 -18.52
CA LEU A 68 2.21 3.60 -19.45
C LEU A 68 2.44 4.49 -20.67
N THR A 69 2.25 3.93 -21.86
CA THR A 69 2.24 4.67 -23.13
C THR A 69 0.86 4.57 -23.76
N ARG A 70 0.36 5.67 -24.32
CA ARG A 70 -0.88 5.68 -25.09
C ARG A 70 -0.55 5.33 -26.54
N ARG A 71 -1.21 4.31 -27.10
CA ARG A 71 -1.22 4.07 -28.55
C ARG A 71 -2.21 4.99 -29.24
#